data_AF-A0A2V9UTI7-F1
#
_entry.id   AF-A0A2V9UTI7-F1
#
_cell.length_a   1.000
_cell.length_b   1.000
_cell.length_c   1.000
_cell.angle_alpha   90.00
_cell.angle_beta   90.00
_cell.angle_gamma   90.00
#
_symmetry.space_group_name_H-M   'P 1'
#
loop_
_entity.id
_entity.type
_entity.pdbx_description
1 polymer ?
#
loop_
_entity_poly.entity_id
_entity_poly.type
_entity_poly.pdbx_seq_one_letter_code
_entity_poly.pdbx_strand_id
1 'polypeptide(L)'
;MLPDIEKLLQLQVADKEIRTLQEEIAALPKRVAAIEQKLAGTKAQLEKARTAAKGDEVNRKKFEAAIKDLQGKISKYRDQSLAVKTNEQYKALLHEIQFAEQEIRLNEDRILEVMVNAETRDREVKAAEAELKAETAEIEKEKEEARKITAADQAKLSEWNAKRDGLRQGIADDLLRHYERVMKFRGSGLAEVRDHKCMGCQVMLRPQTYNEVRNGEQLVVCDSCQRILHFDPANEMKETEAAAAVVHGRKRHRPKSDAPQAWFYRPDFGEEGEVLIVYSNSGDHSTRRIFEMHSGRQIGDVLSREGSYRLAFPEDMTDSTIRLNGHWDESEMDEWNSELPTAALDALHADLRAAQKEHRSTHHDHAASAAEHSAAS
;
A
#
# COMPACT_ATOMS: atom_id res chain seq x y z
N MET A 1 -2.44 11.84 -38.62
CA MET A 1 -2.33 12.87 -37.56
C MET A 1 -1.76 14.13 -38.17
N LEU A 2 -2.07 15.31 -37.61
CA LEU A 2 -1.45 16.56 -38.04
C LEU A 2 0.05 16.57 -37.68
N PRO A 3 0.93 17.09 -38.54
CA PRO A 3 2.37 17.13 -38.28
C PRO A 3 2.73 17.95 -37.03
N ASP A 4 1.91 18.93 -36.67
CA ASP A 4 2.12 19.74 -35.46
C ASP A 4 1.78 18.97 -34.17
N ILE A 5 0.79 18.07 -34.22
CA ILE A 5 0.43 17.20 -33.08
C ILE A 5 1.54 16.17 -32.84
N GLU A 6 2.13 15.61 -33.89
CA GLU A 6 3.26 14.68 -33.77
C GLU A 6 4.49 15.34 -33.12
N LYS A 7 4.84 16.56 -33.54
CA LYS A 7 5.92 17.34 -32.93
C LYS A 7 5.63 17.67 -31.45
N LEU A 8 4.40 18.06 -31.14
CA LEU A 8 3.98 18.32 -29.76
C LEU A 8 4.00 17.07 -28.89
N LEU A 9 3.70 15.90 -29.46
CA LEU A 9 3.78 14.62 -28.74
C LEU A 9 5.23 14.29 -28.41
N GLN A 10 6.16 14.49 -29.36
CA GLN A 10 7.60 14.37 -29.11
C GLN A 10 8.09 15.39 -28.07
N LEU A 11 7.58 16.63 -28.12
CA LEU A 11 7.89 17.66 -27.13
C LEU A 11 7.42 17.26 -25.73
N GLN A 12 6.23 16.68 -25.62
CA GLN A 12 5.70 16.16 -24.34
C GLN A 12 6.53 15.01 -23.79
N VAL A 13 7.02 14.12 -24.64
CA VAL A 13 7.95 13.07 -24.21
C VAL A 13 9.23 13.70 -23.67
N ALA A 14 9.83 14.65 -24.39
CA ALA A 14 11.03 15.35 -23.92
C ALA A 14 10.79 16.09 -22.59
N ASP A 15 9.68 16.81 -22.45
CA ASP A 15 9.32 17.51 -21.21
C ASP A 15 9.11 16.55 -20.03
N LYS A 16 8.55 15.36 -20.28
CA LYS A 16 8.39 14.32 -19.26
C LYS A 16 9.75 13.79 -18.80
N GLU A 17 10.63 13.45 -19.73
CA GLU A 17 11.98 12.97 -19.41
C GLU A 17 12.80 14.04 -18.67
N ILE A 18 12.74 15.30 -19.10
CA ILE A 18 13.36 16.44 -18.42
C ILE A 18 12.87 16.54 -16.98
N ARG A 19 11.55 16.43 -16.77
CA ARG A 19 10.96 16.50 -15.44
C ARG A 19 11.40 15.34 -14.56
N THR A 20 11.40 14.11 -15.09
CA THR A 20 11.87 12.93 -14.35
C THR A 20 13.33 13.08 -13.94
N LEU A 21 14.21 13.49 -14.86
CA LEU A 21 15.62 13.75 -14.56
C LEU A 21 15.79 14.87 -13.52
N GLN A 22 15.00 15.95 -13.59
CA GLN A 22 15.02 17.02 -12.60
C GLN A 22 14.57 16.54 -11.21
N GLU A 23 13.54 15.70 -11.15
CA GLU A 23 13.05 15.10 -9.91
C GLU A 23 14.11 14.14 -9.30
N GLU A 24 14.77 13.33 -10.13
CA GLU A 24 15.88 12.44 -9.73
C GLU A 24 17.07 13.24 -9.18
N ILE A 25 17.52 14.26 -9.92
CA ILE A 25 18.60 15.17 -9.48
C ILE A 25 18.22 15.88 -8.17
N ALA A 26 16.97 16.31 -8.01
CA ALA A 26 16.50 16.98 -6.79
C ALA A 26 16.30 16.03 -5.59
N ALA A 27 16.11 14.73 -5.83
CA ALA A 27 15.96 13.73 -4.78
C ALA A 27 17.30 13.38 -4.11
N LEU A 28 18.41 13.42 -4.85
CA LEU A 28 19.73 13.03 -4.35
C LEU A 28 20.23 13.90 -3.17
N PRO A 29 20.19 15.25 -3.22
CA PRO A 29 20.54 16.09 -2.07
C PRO A 29 19.73 15.78 -0.82
N LYS A 30 18.44 15.42 -0.96
CA LYS A 30 17.58 15.05 0.18
C LYS A 30 18.02 13.73 0.80
N ARG A 31 18.37 12.75 -0.04
CA ARG A 31 18.91 11.46 0.43
C ARG A 31 20.25 11.66 1.15
N VAL A 32 21.15 12.46 0.59
CA VAL A 32 22.44 12.80 1.22
C VAL A 32 22.22 13.50 2.58
N ALA A 33 21.31 14.47 2.65
CA ALA A 33 21.01 15.17 3.90
C ALA A 33 20.44 14.23 4.98
N ALA A 34 19.55 13.30 4.61
CA ALA A 34 19.01 12.31 5.53
C ALA A 34 20.10 11.37 6.08
N ILE A 35 21.05 10.99 5.22
CA ILE A 35 22.21 10.19 5.60
C ILE A 35 23.13 10.97 6.55
N GLU A 36 23.44 12.23 6.25
CA GLU A 36 24.26 13.08 7.12
C GLU A 36 23.61 13.33 8.48
N GLN A 37 22.28 13.40 8.55
CA GLN A 37 21.55 13.50 9.80
C GLN A 37 21.70 12.24 10.68
N LYS A 38 21.70 11.04 10.09
CA LYS A 38 21.96 9.79 10.83
C LYS A 38 23.37 9.78 11.40
N LEU A 39 24.36 10.16 10.59
CA LEU A 39 25.77 10.27 10.98
C LEU A 39 25.97 11.33 12.09
N ALA A 40 25.21 12.43 12.05
CA ALA A 40 25.22 13.40 13.15
C ALA A 40 24.69 12.80 14.47
N GLY A 41 23.68 11.92 14.40
CA GLY A 41 23.18 11.16 15.55
C GLY A 41 24.23 10.23 16.14
N THR A 42 24.92 9.43 15.32
CA THR A 42 25.98 8.52 15.79
C THR A 42 27.18 9.29 16.35
N LYS A 43 27.56 10.43 15.75
CA LYS A 43 28.53 11.37 16.33
C LYS A 43 28.12 11.90 17.70
N ALA A 44 26.85 12.29 17.87
CA ALA A 44 26.36 12.80 19.15
C ALA A 44 26.41 11.71 20.24
N GLN A 45 26.12 10.46 19.88
CA GLN A 45 26.24 9.31 20.79
C GLN A 45 27.69 9.06 21.20
N LEU A 46 28.64 9.12 20.25
CA LEU A 46 30.06 9.01 20.55
C LEU A 46 30.53 10.13 21.49
N GLU A 47 30.14 11.38 21.24
CA GLU A 47 30.52 12.51 22.10
C GLU A 47 29.91 12.40 23.50
N LYS A 48 28.68 11.89 23.63
CA LYS A 48 28.07 11.59 24.93
C LYS A 48 28.87 10.51 25.69
N ALA A 49 29.25 9.42 25.02
CA ALA A 49 30.05 8.36 25.61
C ALA A 49 31.43 8.87 26.05
N ARG A 50 32.10 9.68 25.22
CA ARG A 50 33.39 10.31 25.54
C ARG A 50 33.29 11.29 26.71
N THR A 51 32.23 12.08 26.77
CA THR A 51 31.99 13.01 27.89
C THR A 51 31.78 12.25 29.19
N ALA A 52 31.03 11.15 29.14
CA ALA A 52 30.83 10.27 30.28
C ALA A 52 32.17 9.63 30.72
N ALA A 53 32.98 9.10 29.80
CA ALA A 53 34.29 8.54 30.14
C ALA A 53 35.22 9.57 30.80
N LYS A 54 35.27 10.80 30.27
CA LYS A 54 36.02 11.91 30.89
C LYS A 54 35.49 12.26 32.29
N GLY A 55 34.17 12.22 32.49
CA GLY A 55 33.55 12.46 33.79
C GLY A 55 34.00 11.45 34.85
N ASP A 56 34.11 10.17 34.48
CA ASP A 56 34.61 9.11 35.37
C ASP A 56 36.08 9.33 35.72
N GLU A 57 36.92 9.72 34.76
CA GLU A 57 38.32 10.03 35.04
C GLU A 57 38.47 11.21 36.01
N VAL A 58 37.64 12.25 35.86
CA VAL A 58 37.62 13.40 36.79
C VAL A 58 37.17 12.97 38.19
N ASN A 59 36.11 12.15 38.29
CA ASN A 59 35.64 11.63 39.57
C ASN A 59 36.68 10.77 40.28
N ARG A 60 37.39 9.91 39.53
CA ARG A 60 38.49 9.11 40.05
C ARG A 60 39.58 10.01 40.65
N LYS A 61 40.06 11.01 39.91
CA LYS A 61 41.08 11.96 40.40
C LYS A 61 40.62 12.73 41.64
N LYS A 62 39.32 13.06 41.72
CA LYS A 62 38.72 13.71 42.88
C LYS A 62 38.77 12.82 44.12
N PHE A 63 38.41 11.54 44.00
CA PHE A 63 38.47 10.59 45.12
C PHE A 63 39.92 10.30 45.53
N GLU A 64 40.85 10.16 44.58
CA GLU A 64 42.29 10.00 44.87
C GLU A 64 42.85 11.20 45.64
N ALA A 65 42.47 12.43 45.27
CA ALA A 65 42.85 13.64 46.00
C ALA A 65 42.27 13.67 47.41
N ALA A 66 40.98 13.30 47.58
CA ALA A 66 40.33 13.23 48.88
C ALA A 66 41.01 12.21 49.82
N ILE A 67 41.40 11.05 49.30
CA ILE A 67 42.17 10.04 50.06
C ILE A 67 43.50 10.62 50.52
N LYS A 68 44.23 11.31 49.64
CA LYS A 68 45.51 11.94 50.00
C LYS A 68 45.36 12.98 51.11
N ASP A 69 44.30 13.79 51.06
CA ASP A 69 44.00 14.78 52.10
C ASP A 69 43.65 14.12 53.44
N LEU A 70 42.85 13.04 53.42
CA LEU A 70 42.49 12.26 54.61
C LEU A 70 43.72 11.57 55.22
N GLN A 71 44.61 11.00 54.41
CA GLN A 71 45.89 10.45 54.86
C GLN A 71 46.76 11.51 55.54
N GLY A 72 46.80 12.72 54.98
CA GLY A 72 47.46 13.87 55.60
C GLY A 72 46.86 14.27 56.95
N LYS A 73 45.52 14.23 57.10
CA LYS A 73 44.84 14.46 58.38
C LYS A 73 45.15 13.37 59.41
N ILE A 74 45.12 12.10 59.00
CA ILE A 74 45.48 10.96 59.87
C ILE A 74 46.89 11.12 60.41
N SER A 75 47.87 11.47 59.56
CA SER A 75 49.24 11.72 60.01
C SER A 75 49.29 12.81 61.09
N LYS A 76 48.63 13.95 60.84
CA LYS A 76 48.57 15.06 61.81
C LYS A 76 47.92 14.66 63.13
N TYR A 77 46.81 13.92 63.08
CA TYR A 77 46.12 13.47 64.29
C TYR A 77 46.93 12.43 65.06
N ARG A 78 47.67 11.55 64.37
CA ARG A 78 48.62 10.62 65.01
C ARG A 78 49.73 11.38 65.72
N ASP A 79 50.34 12.37 65.06
CA ASP A 79 51.38 13.21 65.68
C ASP A 79 50.84 13.97 66.90
N GLN A 80 49.64 14.55 66.79
CA GLN A 80 48.96 15.23 67.90
C GLN A 80 48.66 14.28 69.05
N SER A 81 48.22 13.05 68.78
CA SER A 81 47.87 12.04 69.79
C SER A 81 49.04 11.70 70.71
N LEU A 82 50.28 11.76 70.20
CA LEU A 82 51.51 11.54 70.98
C LEU A 82 51.84 12.71 71.91
N ALA A 83 51.31 13.91 71.64
CA ALA A 83 51.59 15.12 72.42
C ALA A 83 50.54 15.42 73.51
N VAL A 84 49.37 14.78 73.47
CA VAL A 84 48.25 15.11 74.36
C VAL A 84 48.39 14.45 75.72
N LYS A 85 48.07 15.20 76.79
CA LYS A 85 48.24 14.77 78.19
C LYS A 85 46.96 14.27 78.86
N THR A 86 45.80 14.50 78.24
CA THR A 86 44.50 14.10 78.81
C THR A 86 43.91 12.93 78.04
N ASN A 87 43.33 11.97 78.76
CA ASN A 87 42.78 10.75 78.19
C ASN A 87 41.54 11.04 77.31
N GLU A 88 40.78 12.10 77.63
CA GLU A 88 39.61 12.52 76.85
C GLU A 88 40.00 13.06 75.48
N GLN A 89 41.01 13.92 75.39
CA GLN A 89 41.50 14.45 74.11
C GLN A 89 42.16 13.35 73.25
N TYR A 90 42.83 12.38 73.87
CA TYR A 90 43.39 11.23 73.15
C TYR A 90 42.28 10.36 72.52
N LYS A 91 41.19 10.08 73.25
CA LYS A 91 40.03 9.36 72.73
C LYS A 91 39.35 10.11 71.57
N ALA A 92 39.22 11.43 71.67
CA ALA A 92 38.67 12.25 70.59
C ALA A 92 39.52 12.14 69.31
N LEU A 93 40.84 12.25 69.40
CA LEU A 93 41.74 12.09 68.24
C LEU A 93 41.68 10.69 67.64
N LEU A 94 41.58 9.64 68.47
CA LEU A 94 41.40 8.27 67.97
C LEU A 94 40.08 8.11 67.19
N HIS A 95 38.99 8.73 67.65
CA HIS A 95 37.72 8.71 66.95
C HIS A 95 37.80 9.45 65.61
N GLU A 96 38.47 10.61 65.57
CA GLU A 96 38.72 11.35 64.32
C GLU A 96 39.58 10.56 63.32
N ILE A 97 40.59 9.82 63.81
CA ILE A 97 41.40 8.92 62.97
C ILE A 97 40.53 7.79 62.41
N GLN A 98 39.71 7.13 63.25
CA GLN A 98 38.80 6.07 62.79
C GLN A 98 37.80 6.57 61.75
N PHE A 99 37.25 7.77 61.95
CA PHE A 99 36.35 8.40 61.00
C PHE A 99 37.05 8.67 59.66
N ALA A 100 38.26 9.23 59.69
CA ALA A 100 39.04 9.46 58.47
C ALA A 100 39.45 8.15 57.76
N GLU A 101 39.78 7.09 58.50
CA GLU A 101 40.07 5.76 57.94
C GLU A 101 38.83 5.14 57.28
N GLN A 102 37.63 5.33 57.86
CA GLN A 102 36.37 4.89 57.25
C GLN A 102 36.05 5.67 55.97
N GLU A 103 36.25 6.99 55.95
CA GLU A 103 36.08 7.81 54.76
C GLU A 103 37.07 7.45 53.64
N ILE A 104 38.31 7.04 53.98
CA ILE A 104 39.27 6.53 52.99
C ILE A 104 38.70 5.27 52.33
N ARG A 105 38.24 4.28 53.11
CA ARG A 105 37.67 3.04 52.57
C ARG A 105 36.48 3.31 51.65
N LEU A 106 35.58 4.23 52.04
CA LEU A 106 34.45 4.63 51.19
C LEU A 106 34.90 5.26 49.87
N ASN A 107 35.97 6.05 49.87
CA ASN A 107 36.51 6.62 48.64
C ASN A 107 37.26 5.58 47.79
N GLU A 108 37.92 4.59 48.40
CA GLU A 108 38.52 3.44 47.70
C GLU A 108 37.45 2.60 47.01
N ASP A 109 36.34 2.30 47.69
CA ASP A 109 35.20 1.59 47.11
C ASP A 109 34.61 2.36 45.92
N ARG A 110 34.42 3.69 46.06
CA ARG A 110 33.97 4.55 44.95
C ARG A 110 34.95 4.58 43.77
N ILE A 111 36.26 4.55 44.02
CA ILE A 111 37.26 4.46 42.95
C ILE A 111 37.10 3.14 42.19
N LEU A 112 36.93 2.03 42.89
CA LEU A 112 36.71 0.72 42.26
C LEU A 112 35.44 0.72 41.39
N GLU A 113 34.34 1.26 41.89
CA GLU A 113 33.10 1.43 41.12
C GLU A 113 33.31 2.27 39.85
N VAL A 114 34.01 3.41 39.97
CA VAL A 114 34.33 4.28 38.84
C VAL A 114 35.24 3.58 37.84
N MET A 115 36.20 2.76 38.28
CA MET A 115 37.07 1.99 37.39
C MET A 115 36.30 0.95 36.58
N VAL A 116 35.38 0.21 37.20
CA VAL A 116 34.51 -0.75 36.50
C VAL A 116 33.62 -0.06 35.47
N ASN A 117 33.06 1.10 35.84
CA ASN A 117 32.24 1.91 34.93
C ASN A 117 33.08 2.47 33.77
N ALA A 118 34.31 2.91 34.03
CA ALA A 118 35.22 3.43 33.03
C ALA A 118 35.61 2.37 31.99
N GLU A 119 35.83 1.10 32.40
CA GLU A 119 36.07 0.01 31.44
C GLU A 119 34.86 -0.24 30.53
N THR A 120 33.66 -0.19 31.10
CA THR A 120 32.41 -0.32 30.31
C THR A 120 32.29 0.83 29.32
N ARG A 121 32.51 2.08 29.76
CA ARG A 121 32.45 3.26 28.89
C ARG A 121 33.55 3.27 27.82
N ASP A 122 34.75 2.78 28.10
CA ASP A 122 35.82 2.66 27.10
C ASP A 122 35.45 1.66 26.00
N ARG A 123 34.79 0.55 26.36
CA ARG A 123 34.23 -0.39 25.38
C ARG A 123 33.12 0.24 24.55
N GLU A 124 32.21 1.01 25.17
CA GLU A 124 31.15 1.74 24.47
C GLU A 124 31.73 2.78 23.49
N VAL A 125 32.75 3.54 23.90
CA VAL A 125 33.44 4.50 23.03
C VAL A 125 34.08 3.79 21.85
N LYS A 126 34.82 2.71 22.07
CA LYS A 126 35.46 1.94 20.98
C LYS A 126 34.43 1.35 20.02
N ALA A 127 33.31 0.84 20.53
CA ALA A 127 32.21 0.33 19.71
C ALA A 127 31.59 1.44 18.85
N ALA A 128 31.27 2.59 19.47
CA ALA A 128 30.71 3.75 18.77
C ALA A 128 31.69 4.35 17.74
N GLU A 129 33.00 4.34 18.00
CA GLU A 129 34.02 4.77 17.04
C GLU A 129 34.10 3.83 15.84
N ALA A 130 34.04 2.51 16.07
CA ALA A 130 34.04 1.52 15.01
C ALA A 130 32.78 1.62 14.14
N GLU A 131 31.61 1.78 14.78
CA GLU A 131 30.33 1.99 14.10
C GLU A 131 30.35 3.27 13.26
N LEU A 132 30.77 4.40 13.84
CA LEU A 132 30.89 5.67 13.11
C LEU A 132 31.85 5.55 11.93
N LYS A 133 32.97 4.84 12.08
CA LYS A 133 33.93 4.63 10.99
C LYS A 133 33.37 3.76 9.87
N ALA A 134 32.61 2.72 10.20
CA ALA A 134 31.95 1.87 9.22
C ALA A 134 30.85 2.65 8.48
N GLU A 135 30.00 3.36 9.23
CA GLU A 135 28.90 4.15 8.67
C GLU A 135 29.43 5.28 7.78
N THR A 136 30.47 6.01 8.22
CA THR A 136 31.10 7.07 7.40
C THR A 136 31.68 6.53 6.09
N ALA A 137 32.32 5.35 6.11
CA ALA A 137 32.88 4.75 4.90
C ALA A 137 31.80 4.34 3.88
N GLU A 138 30.71 3.74 4.34
CA GLU A 138 29.58 3.37 3.48
C GLU A 138 28.87 4.62 2.92
N ILE A 139 28.71 5.65 3.75
CA ILE A 139 28.10 6.91 3.35
C ILE A 139 28.90 7.63 2.26
N GLU A 140 30.23 7.67 2.38
CA GLU A 140 31.06 8.32 1.36
C GLU A 140 31.01 7.54 0.02
N LYS A 141 30.93 6.21 0.04
CA LYS A 141 30.68 5.42 -1.18
C LYS A 141 29.33 5.76 -1.80
N GLU A 142 28.25 5.76 -1.01
CA GLU A 142 26.92 6.13 -1.51
C GLU A 142 26.89 7.56 -2.08
N LYS A 143 27.60 8.51 -1.44
CA LYS A 143 27.72 9.88 -1.96
C LYS A 143 28.48 9.94 -3.28
N GLU A 144 29.57 9.20 -3.42
CA GLU A 144 30.32 9.14 -4.68
C GLU A 144 29.50 8.53 -5.82
N GLU A 145 28.79 7.44 -5.56
CA GLU A 145 27.87 6.82 -6.52
C GLU A 145 26.74 7.78 -6.91
N ALA A 146 26.11 8.41 -5.93
CA ALA A 146 25.08 9.42 -6.17
C ALA A 146 25.60 10.59 -7.02
N ARG A 147 26.83 11.08 -6.77
CA ARG A 147 27.45 12.14 -7.58
C ARG A 147 27.69 11.71 -9.02
N LYS A 148 28.15 10.47 -9.25
CA LYS A 148 28.35 9.92 -10.61
C LYS A 148 27.03 9.84 -11.37
N ILE A 149 25.98 9.35 -10.72
CA ILE A 149 24.63 9.27 -11.30
C ILE A 149 24.11 10.67 -11.62
N THR A 150 24.20 11.61 -10.66
CA THR A 150 23.79 13.02 -10.87
C THR A 150 24.50 13.65 -12.07
N ALA A 151 25.81 13.43 -12.22
CA ALA A 151 26.56 13.98 -13.33
C ALA A 151 26.10 13.41 -14.68
N ALA A 152 25.80 12.10 -14.74
CA ALA A 152 25.24 11.47 -15.93
C ALA A 152 23.83 11.99 -16.25
N ASP A 153 22.98 12.15 -15.24
CA ASP A 153 21.62 12.66 -15.43
C ASP A 153 21.62 14.14 -15.82
N GLN A 154 22.57 14.92 -15.32
CA GLN A 154 22.76 16.31 -15.73
C GLN A 154 23.22 16.43 -17.19
N ALA A 155 24.08 15.52 -17.65
CA ALA A 155 24.45 15.43 -19.06
C ALA A 155 23.24 15.08 -19.94
N LYS A 156 22.47 14.04 -19.58
CA LYS A 156 21.22 13.68 -20.28
C LYS A 156 20.22 14.83 -20.27
N LEU A 157 20.08 15.54 -19.15
CA LEU A 157 19.20 16.70 -19.03
C LEU A 157 19.60 17.78 -20.04
N SER A 158 20.89 18.03 -20.26
CA SER A 158 21.36 18.98 -21.26
C SER A 158 21.01 18.53 -22.69
N GLU A 159 21.15 17.25 -23.01
CA GLU A 159 20.78 16.68 -24.32
C GLU A 159 19.27 16.79 -24.57
N TRP A 160 18.45 16.44 -23.57
CA TRP A 160 16.99 16.55 -23.68
C TRP A 160 16.53 17.99 -23.79
N ASN A 161 17.16 18.95 -23.10
CA ASN A 161 16.86 20.37 -23.27
C ASN A 161 17.21 20.85 -24.69
N ALA A 162 18.36 20.46 -25.24
CA ALA A 162 18.72 20.79 -26.62
C ALA A 162 17.71 20.20 -27.63
N LYS A 163 17.28 18.95 -27.41
CA LYS A 163 16.24 18.30 -28.23
C LYS A 163 14.90 19.02 -28.12
N ARG A 164 14.51 19.43 -26.92
CA ARG A 164 13.30 20.21 -26.64
C ARG A 164 13.33 21.54 -27.41
N ASP A 165 14.45 22.26 -27.35
CA ASP A 165 14.61 23.55 -28.05
C ASP A 165 14.57 23.39 -29.58
N GLY A 166 15.14 22.31 -30.12
CA GLY A 166 15.01 21.97 -31.53
C GLY A 166 13.57 21.68 -31.96
N LEU A 167 12.81 20.93 -31.15
CA LEU A 167 11.40 20.62 -31.43
C LEU A 167 10.50 21.87 -31.41
N ARG A 168 10.83 22.87 -30.58
CA ARG A 168 10.08 24.13 -30.46
C ARG A 168 10.12 24.98 -31.72
N GLN A 169 11.24 24.99 -32.46
CA GLN A 169 11.41 25.80 -33.68
C GLN A 169 10.46 25.40 -34.82
N GLY A 170 9.91 24.18 -34.77
CA GLY A 170 9.02 23.65 -35.80
C GLY A 170 7.52 23.77 -35.49
N ILE A 171 7.13 24.46 -34.41
CA ILE A 171 5.75 24.54 -33.91
C ILE A 171 5.29 26.01 -33.92
N ALA A 172 4.04 26.27 -34.30
CA ALA A 172 3.48 27.62 -34.28
C ALA A 172 3.44 28.21 -32.85
N ASP A 173 3.84 29.47 -32.70
CA ASP A 173 3.96 30.17 -31.41
C ASP A 173 2.67 30.13 -30.56
N ASP A 174 1.50 30.34 -31.17
CA ASP A 174 0.22 30.35 -30.44
C ASP A 174 -0.12 28.97 -29.86
N LEU A 175 0.20 27.92 -30.62
CA LEU A 175 0.00 26.54 -30.20
C LEU A 175 0.97 26.16 -29.07
N LEU A 176 2.24 26.58 -29.20
CA LEU A 176 3.25 26.40 -28.17
C LEU A 176 2.83 27.08 -26.85
N ARG A 177 2.37 28.34 -26.92
CA ARG A 177 1.90 29.09 -25.75
C ARG A 177 0.72 28.41 -25.06
N HIS A 178 -0.21 27.85 -25.84
CA HIS A 178 -1.31 27.09 -25.28
C HIS A 178 -0.81 25.82 -24.58
N TYR A 179 0.02 25.04 -25.25
CA TYR A 179 0.63 23.82 -24.72
C TYR A 179 1.40 24.07 -23.41
N GLU A 180 2.30 25.06 -23.38
CA GLU A 180 3.12 25.38 -22.20
C GLU A 180 2.27 25.80 -21.00
N ARG A 181 1.22 26.59 -21.24
CA ARG A 181 0.27 27.00 -20.20
C ARG A 181 -0.38 25.76 -19.58
N VAL A 182 -0.88 24.85 -20.40
CA VAL A 182 -1.58 23.65 -19.94
C VAL A 182 -0.61 22.69 -19.24
N MET A 183 0.58 22.47 -19.80
CA MET A 183 1.67 21.70 -19.17
C MET A 183 1.98 22.20 -17.77
N LYS A 184 2.11 23.52 -17.58
CA LYS A 184 2.44 24.12 -16.28
C LYS A 184 1.38 23.83 -15.21
N PHE A 185 0.09 23.87 -15.56
CA PHE A 185 -1.00 23.68 -14.59
C PHE A 185 -1.45 22.22 -14.42
N ARG A 186 -1.29 21.40 -15.48
CA ARG A 186 -1.87 20.05 -15.55
C ARG A 186 -0.83 18.94 -15.64
N GLY A 187 0.45 19.27 -15.80
CA GLY A 187 1.56 18.31 -15.92
C GLY A 187 1.66 17.58 -17.26
N SER A 188 0.64 17.69 -18.12
CA SER A 188 0.63 17.22 -19.51
C SER A 188 -0.20 18.18 -20.36
N GLY A 189 0.23 18.45 -21.58
CA GLY A 189 -0.40 19.39 -22.51
C GLY A 189 -1.24 18.69 -23.57
N LEU A 190 -0.95 17.42 -23.83
CA LEU A 190 -1.68 16.55 -24.75
C LEU A 190 -2.38 15.42 -23.98
N ALA A 191 -3.54 15.01 -24.49
CA ALA A 191 -4.26 13.86 -24.00
C ALA A 191 -4.71 12.98 -25.17
N GLU A 192 -4.49 11.68 -25.03
CA GLU A 192 -5.07 10.68 -25.93
C GLU A 192 -6.58 10.63 -25.71
N VAL A 193 -7.33 10.48 -26.79
CA VAL A 193 -8.75 10.19 -26.75
C VAL A 193 -8.98 8.72 -27.02
N ARG A 194 -9.66 8.04 -26.11
CA ARG A 194 -9.99 6.62 -26.20
C ARG A 194 -11.40 6.39 -25.72
N ASP A 195 -12.19 5.60 -26.45
CA ASP A 195 -13.54 5.19 -26.04
C ASP A 195 -14.43 6.39 -25.65
N HIS A 196 -14.46 7.41 -26.52
CA HIS A 196 -15.14 8.69 -26.28
C HIS A 196 -14.71 9.45 -25.01
N LYS A 197 -13.56 9.13 -24.41
CA LYS A 197 -13.06 9.77 -23.19
C LYS A 197 -11.72 10.45 -23.42
N CYS A 198 -11.54 11.60 -22.78
CA CYS A 198 -10.23 12.25 -22.68
C CYS A 198 -9.38 11.54 -21.63
N MET A 199 -8.28 10.88 -22.00
CA MET A 199 -7.45 10.12 -21.03
C MET A 199 -6.74 11.00 -19.99
N GLY A 200 -6.58 12.30 -20.26
CA GLY A 200 -5.97 13.23 -19.31
C GLY A 200 -6.87 13.68 -18.14
N CYS A 201 -8.20 13.67 -18.29
CA CYS A 201 -9.14 14.07 -17.23
C CYS A 201 -10.33 13.11 -17.05
N GLN A 202 -10.37 12.05 -17.85
CA GLN A 202 -11.34 10.95 -17.80
C GLN A 202 -12.79 11.36 -18.02
N VAL A 203 -13.04 12.56 -18.58
CA VAL A 203 -14.39 13.00 -18.94
C VAL A 203 -14.80 12.43 -20.29
N MET A 204 -16.10 12.14 -20.42
CA MET A 204 -16.73 11.80 -21.70
C MET A 204 -16.76 13.02 -22.60
N LEU A 205 -16.27 12.86 -23.83
CA LEU A 205 -16.33 13.85 -24.88
C LEU A 205 -17.64 13.72 -25.64
N ARG A 206 -18.12 14.84 -26.19
CA ARG A 206 -19.29 14.84 -27.07
C ARG A 206 -18.96 14.00 -28.32
N PRO A 207 -19.93 13.24 -28.88
CA PRO A 207 -19.70 12.44 -30.09
C PRO A 207 -19.12 13.25 -31.25
N GLN A 208 -19.56 14.50 -31.41
CA GLN A 208 -19.02 15.42 -32.41
C GLN A 208 -17.52 15.70 -32.18
N THR A 209 -17.14 16.11 -30.97
CA THR A 209 -15.74 16.38 -30.60
C THR A 209 -14.85 15.15 -30.78
N TYR A 210 -15.36 13.95 -30.46
CA TYR A 210 -14.64 12.71 -30.69
C TYR A 210 -14.37 12.46 -32.18
N ASN A 211 -15.38 12.64 -33.03
CA ASN A 211 -15.24 12.47 -34.48
C ASN A 211 -14.29 13.51 -35.08
N GLU A 212 -14.33 14.76 -34.61
CA GLU A 212 -13.40 15.82 -35.03
C GLU A 212 -11.94 15.46 -34.70
N VAL A 213 -11.68 14.93 -33.49
CA VAL A 213 -10.35 14.45 -33.07
C VAL A 213 -9.91 13.23 -33.90
N ARG A 214 -10.84 12.31 -34.19
CA ARG A 214 -10.58 11.11 -35.00
C ARG A 214 -10.24 11.44 -36.44
N ASN A 215 -10.93 12.41 -37.04
CA ASN A 215 -10.67 12.89 -38.39
C ASN A 215 -9.30 13.58 -38.48
N GLY A 216 -8.88 14.27 -37.41
CA GLY A 216 -7.54 14.85 -37.31
C GLY A 216 -7.27 15.96 -38.31
N GLU A 217 -8.31 16.65 -38.80
CA GLU A 217 -8.21 17.77 -39.75
C GLU A 217 -7.95 19.10 -39.05
N GLN A 218 -8.42 19.25 -37.81
CA GLN A 218 -8.28 20.45 -37.00
C GLN A 218 -7.75 20.14 -35.60
N LEU A 219 -7.14 21.14 -34.98
CA LEU A 219 -6.68 21.04 -33.61
C LEU A 219 -7.87 21.17 -32.65
N VAL A 220 -8.15 20.10 -31.91
CA VAL A 220 -9.25 20.08 -30.93
C VAL A 220 -8.68 20.06 -29.51
N VAL A 221 -9.29 20.84 -28.63
CA VAL A 221 -8.91 20.96 -27.22
C VAL A 221 -10.06 20.43 -26.36
N CYS A 222 -9.74 19.78 -25.25
CA CYS A 222 -10.74 19.32 -24.30
C CYS A 222 -11.36 20.49 -23.52
N ASP A 223 -12.68 20.66 -23.57
CA ASP A 223 -13.41 21.72 -22.85
C ASP A 223 -13.13 21.73 -21.34
N SER A 224 -12.99 20.54 -20.74
CA SER A 224 -12.84 20.38 -19.28
C SER A 224 -11.42 20.62 -18.79
N CYS A 225 -10.40 20.10 -19.48
CA CYS A 225 -9.01 20.15 -19.00
C CYS A 225 -8.07 20.99 -19.84
N GLN A 226 -8.55 21.52 -20.97
CA GLN A 226 -7.82 22.36 -21.90
C GLN A 226 -6.59 21.68 -22.53
N ARG A 227 -6.48 20.35 -22.47
CA ARG A 227 -5.43 19.60 -23.17
C ARG A 227 -5.76 19.45 -24.65
N ILE A 228 -4.74 19.51 -25.47
CA ILE A 228 -4.83 19.22 -26.91
C ILE A 228 -5.11 17.73 -27.06
N LEU A 229 -6.17 17.40 -27.78
CA LEU A 229 -6.62 16.02 -27.97
C LEU A 229 -5.95 15.42 -29.20
N HIS A 230 -5.50 14.17 -29.07
CA HIS A 230 -5.02 13.39 -30.20
C HIS A 230 -5.65 11.99 -30.21
N PHE A 231 -5.78 11.43 -31.40
CA PHE A 231 -6.26 10.07 -31.61
C PHE A 231 -5.11 9.18 -32.08
N ASP A 232 -4.94 8.03 -31.44
CA ASP A 232 -4.02 6.98 -31.88
C ASP A 232 -4.83 5.79 -32.42
N PRO A 233 -4.84 5.56 -33.75
CA PRO A 233 -5.56 4.44 -34.36
C PRO A 233 -5.13 3.07 -33.85
N ALA A 234 -3.92 2.93 -33.31
CA ALA A 234 -3.43 1.65 -32.78
C ALA A 234 -4.15 1.25 -31.47
N ASN A 235 -4.64 2.23 -30.71
CA ASN A 235 -5.31 2.03 -29.43
C ASN A 235 -6.84 2.07 -29.54
N GLU A 236 -7.36 2.16 -30.77
CA GLU A 236 -8.77 2.01 -31.02
C GLU A 236 -9.17 0.58 -30.68
N MET A 237 -10.03 0.42 -29.67
CA MET A 237 -10.74 -0.84 -29.48
C MET A 237 -11.58 -1.04 -30.73
N LYS A 238 -11.12 -1.91 -31.64
CA LYS A 238 -12.00 -2.45 -32.67
C LYS A 238 -13.14 -3.10 -31.91
N GLU A 239 -14.33 -2.52 -31.99
CA GLU A 239 -15.55 -3.23 -31.70
C GLU A 239 -15.48 -4.51 -32.53
N THR A 240 -15.14 -5.63 -31.90
CA THR A 240 -15.34 -6.91 -32.53
C THR A 240 -16.85 -6.96 -32.80
N GLU A 241 -17.23 -7.40 -33.99
CA GLU A 241 -18.61 -7.58 -34.46
C GLU A 241 -19.50 -8.38 -33.47
N ALA A 242 -18.91 -8.95 -32.41
CA ALA A 242 -19.57 -9.48 -31.24
C ALA A 242 -20.52 -8.49 -30.53
N ALA A 243 -20.25 -7.17 -30.50
CA ALA A 243 -21.13 -6.23 -29.77
C ALA A 243 -22.49 -6.02 -30.46
N ALA A 244 -22.53 -6.06 -31.80
CA ALA A 244 -23.79 -6.01 -32.55
C ALA A 244 -24.59 -7.33 -32.49
N ALA A 245 -23.94 -8.45 -32.16
CA ALA A 245 -24.58 -9.75 -32.00
C ALA A 245 -25.25 -9.98 -30.61
N VAL A 246 -24.98 -9.11 -29.62
CA VAL A 246 -25.42 -9.35 -28.22
C VAL A 246 -26.85 -8.91 -27.91
N VAL A 247 -27.54 -8.19 -28.82
CA VAL A 247 -28.97 -7.85 -28.64
C VAL A 247 -29.87 -9.09 -28.80
N HIS A 248 -29.36 -10.19 -29.34
CA HIS A 248 -30.04 -11.49 -29.35
C HIS A 248 -29.21 -12.58 -28.69
N GLY A 249 -28.83 -12.36 -27.42
CA GLY A 249 -28.36 -13.46 -26.58
C GLY A 249 -29.40 -14.59 -26.57
N ARG A 250 -28.98 -15.83 -26.88
CA ARG A 250 -29.84 -17.01 -26.74
C ARG A 250 -30.38 -17.04 -25.31
N LYS A 251 -31.71 -16.95 -25.16
CA LYS A 251 -32.40 -17.05 -23.88
C LYS A 251 -31.87 -18.27 -23.12
N ARG A 252 -31.57 -18.09 -21.83
CA ARG A 252 -31.19 -19.17 -20.93
C ARG A 252 -32.25 -20.26 -21.02
N HIS A 253 -31.81 -21.51 -21.16
CA HIS A 253 -32.72 -22.64 -21.08
C HIS A 253 -33.39 -22.61 -19.70
N ARG A 254 -34.72 -22.62 -19.67
CA ARG A 254 -35.50 -22.67 -18.42
C ARG A 254 -36.00 -24.10 -18.26
N PRO A 255 -35.57 -24.85 -17.22
CA PRO A 255 -36.06 -26.20 -16.99
C PRO A 255 -37.56 -26.13 -16.76
N LYS A 256 -38.28 -27.17 -17.17
CA LYS A 256 -39.72 -27.24 -16.93
C LYS A 256 -40.01 -27.12 -15.44
N SER A 257 -41.15 -26.52 -15.11
CA SER A 257 -41.56 -26.34 -13.73
C SER A 257 -41.60 -27.69 -13.01
N ASP A 258 -42.19 -28.71 -13.59
CA ASP A 258 -42.38 -30.05 -13.03
C ASP A 258 -41.16 -30.99 -13.15
N ALA A 259 -39.96 -30.45 -13.38
CA ALA A 259 -38.76 -31.28 -13.51
C ALA A 259 -38.57 -32.18 -12.27
N PRO A 260 -38.20 -33.46 -12.47
CA PRO A 260 -38.02 -34.41 -11.38
C PRO A 260 -36.90 -33.98 -10.42
N GLN A 261 -35.94 -33.22 -10.93
CA GLN A 261 -34.92 -32.57 -10.13
C GLN A 261 -34.94 -31.05 -10.31
N ALA A 262 -34.57 -30.34 -9.26
CA ALA A 262 -34.82 -28.94 -9.15
C ALA A 262 -33.79 -28.17 -8.30
N TRP A 263 -32.99 -27.32 -8.95
CA TRP A 263 -32.03 -26.44 -8.29
C TRP A 263 -32.55 -25.01 -8.14
N PHE A 264 -32.36 -24.42 -6.98
CA PHE A 264 -32.73 -23.04 -6.66
C PHE A 264 -31.61 -22.34 -5.91
N TYR A 265 -31.42 -21.06 -6.19
CA TYR A 265 -30.68 -20.14 -5.34
C TYR A 265 -31.66 -19.36 -4.47
N ARG A 266 -31.34 -19.22 -3.19
CA ARG A 266 -32.08 -18.40 -2.25
C ARG A 266 -31.12 -17.48 -1.49
N PRO A 267 -31.29 -16.15 -1.56
CA PRO A 267 -30.38 -15.19 -0.93
C PRO A 267 -30.60 -15.03 0.59
N ASP A 268 -31.76 -15.48 1.11
CA ASP A 268 -32.27 -15.18 2.43
C ASP A 268 -32.78 -16.44 3.17
N PHE A 269 -31.86 -17.35 3.48
CA PHE A 269 -32.16 -18.58 4.21
C PHE A 269 -31.71 -18.52 5.68
N GLY A 270 -32.61 -18.09 6.57
CA GLY A 270 -32.38 -18.08 8.02
C GLY A 270 -31.13 -17.27 8.41
N GLU A 271 -30.32 -17.82 9.32
CA GLU A 271 -29.02 -17.24 9.73
C GLU A 271 -27.87 -17.61 8.77
N GLU A 272 -28.08 -18.56 7.86
CA GLU A 272 -27.08 -19.10 6.94
C GLU A 272 -26.88 -18.22 5.69
N GLY A 273 -27.83 -17.32 5.40
CA GLY A 273 -27.74 -16.36 4.32
C GLY A 273 -27.99 -16.99 2.94
N GLU A 274 -26.99 -16.93 2.06
CA GLU A 274 -27.12 -17.37 0.66
C GLU A 274 -26.91 -18.88 0.52
N VAL A 275 -27.90 -19.57 -0.05
CA VAL A 275 -27.87 -21.03 -0.18
C VAL A 275 -28.32 -21.51 -1.56
N LEU A 276 -27.85 -22.70 -1.90
CA LEU A 276 -28.29 -23.50 -3.03
C LEU A 276 -29.15 -24.65 -2.51
N ILE A 277 -30.38 -24.76 -3.01
CA ILE A 277 -31.32 -25.81 -2.61
C ILE A 277 -31.56 -26.72 -3.81
N VAL A 278 -31.42 -28.02 -3.60
CA VAL A 278 -31.77 -29.05 -4.58
C VAL A 278 -32.90 -29.91 -4.06
N TYR A 279 -33.85 -30.19 -4.96
CA TYR A 279 -34.90 -31.16 -4.74
C TYR A 279 -34.84 -32.29 -5.75
N SER A 280 -35.13 -33.51 -5.30
CA SER A 280 -35.31 -34.68 -6.16
C SER A 280 -36.63 -35.36 -5.82
N ASN A 281 -37.48 -35.60 -6.82
CA ASN A 281 -38.70 -36.37 -6.67
C ASN A 281 -38.40 -37.85 -6.97
N SER A 282 -38.71 -38.74 -6.03
CA SER A 282 -38.58 -40.19 -6.18
C SER A 282 -39.89 -40.87 -5.77
N GLY A 283 -40.65 -41.34 -6.76
CA GLY A 283 -42.00 -41.87 -6.56
C GLY A 283 -42.94 -40.80 -5.96
N ASP A 284 -43.57 -41.13 -4.83
CA ASP A 284 -44.49 -40.24 -4.11
C ASP A 284 -43.78 -39.35 -3.06
N HIS A 285 -42.44 -39.33 -3.02
CA HIS A 285 -41.69 -38.53 -2.06
C HIS A 285 -40.74 -37.56 -2.76
N SER A 286 -40.40 -36.48 -2.05
CA SER A 286 -39.37 -35.53 -2.48
C SER A 286 -38.32 -35.33 -1.39
N THR A 287 -37.06 -35.34 -1.81
CA THR A 287 -35.91 -35.06 -0.95
C THR A 287 -35.43 -33.63 -1.15
N ARG A 288 -34.91 -33.00 -0.09
CA ARG A 288 -34.32 -31.66 -0.08
C ARG A 288 -32.91 -31.72 0.50
N ARG A 289 -31.94 -31.17 -0.22
CA ARG A 289 -30.58 -30.87 0.28
C ARG A 289 -30.28 -29.38 0.12
N ILE A 290 -29.52 -28.84 1.07
CA ILE A 290 -29.16 -27.41 1.11
C ILE A 290 -27.65 -27.32 1.17
N PHE A 291 -27.07 -26.44 0.37
CA PHE A 291 -25.64 -26.18 0.32
C PHE A 291 -25.37 -24.68 0.50
N GLU A 292 -24.32 -24.34 1.26
CA GLU A 292 -23.85 -22.97 1.40
C GLU A 292 -23.28 -22.47 0.07
N MET A 293 -23.64 -21.24 -0.31
CA MET A 293 -23.38 -20.72 -1.65
C MET A 293 -21.90 -20.64 -2.04
N HIS A 294 -20.99 -20.33 -1.11
CA HIS A 294 -19.59 -20.06 -1.43
C HIS A 294 -18.68 -21.29 -1.34
N SER A 295 -18.93 -22.15 -0.36
CA SER A 295 -18.15 -23.35 -0.09
C SER A 295 -18.74 -24.60 -0.74
N GLY A 296 -20.03 -24.58 -1.09
CA GLY A 296 -20.74 -25.77 -1.58
C GLY A 296 -20.95 -26.83 -0.50
N ARG A 297 -20.73 -26.52 0.78
CA ARG A 297 -20.88 -27.46 1.89
C ARG A 297 -22.35 -27.63 2.26
N GLN A 298 -22.77 -28.88 2.51
CA GLN A 298 -24.13 -29.20 2.90
C GLN A 298 -24.47 -28.62 4.28
N ILE A 299 -25.63 -27.98 4.36
CA ILE A 299 -26.19 -27.41 5.59
C ILE A 299 -27.34 -28.32 6.06
N GLY A 300 -27.17 -28.92 7.24
CA GLY A 300 -28.18 -29.77 7.86
C GLY A 300 -28.37 -31.13 7.17
N ASP A 301 -29.38 -31.86 7.66
CA ASP A 301 -29.71 -33.21 7.18
C ASP A 301 -30.60 -33.17 5.93
N VAL A 302 -30.52 -34.24 5.14
CA VAL A 302 -31.42 -34.45 3.99
C VAL A 302 -32.84 -34.65 4.50
N LEU A 303 -33.77 -33.79 4.10
CA LEU A 303 -35.18 -33.92 4.46
C LEU A 303 -35.95 -34.64 3.36
N SER A 304 -36.82 -35.57 3.74
CA SER A 304 -37.73 -36.26 2.83
C SER A 304 -39.17 -36.05 3.28
N ARG A 305 -40.06 -35.68 2.34
CA ARG A 305 -41.48 -35.43 2.58
C ARG A 305 -42.32 -36.03 1.46
N GLU A 306 -43.54 -36.46 1.79
CA GLU A 306 -44.49 -36.99 0.82
C GLU A 306 -45.01 -35.88 -0.11
N GLY A 307 -45.19 -36.21 -1.39
CA GLY A 307 -45.61 -35.31 -2.46
C GLY A 307 -44.46 -34.66 -3.22
N SER A 308 -44.81 -33.97 -4.32
CA SER A 308 -43.83 -33.23 -5.12
C SER A 308 -43.16 -32.12 -4.30
N TYR A 309 -41.88 -31.81 -4.60
CA TYR A 309 -41.11 -30.83 -3.82
C TYR A 309 -41.79 -29.46 -3.63
N ARG A 310 -42.62 -29.01 -4.58
CA ARG A 310 -43.36 -27.74 -4.45
C ARG A 310 -44.44 -27.78 -3.38
N LEU A 311 -45.13 -28.91 -3.25
CA LEU A 311 -46.17 -29.11 -2.25
C LEU A 311 -45.58 -29.50 -0.90
N ALA A 312 -44.47 -30.24 -0.95
CA ALA A 312 -43.77 -30.73 0.22
C ALA A 312 -42.95 -29.65 0.94
N PHE A 313 -42.38 -28.69 0.22
CA PHE A 313 -41.52 -27.61 0.76
C PHE A 313 -41.94 -26.20 0.30
N PRO A 314 -43.19 -25.75 0.58
CA PRO A 314 -43.65 -24.43 0.18
C PRO A 314 -42.86 -23.28 0.84
N GLU A 315 -42.29 -23.51 2.03
CA GLU A 315 -41.51 -22.52 2.79
C GLU A 315 -40.23 -22.05 2.09
N ASP A 316 -39.76 -22.82 1.11
CA ASP A 316 -38.53 -22.53 0.38
C ASP A 316 -38.76 -21.75 -0.91
N MET A 317 -40.00 -21.68 -1.38
CA MET A 317 -40.39 -21.11 -2.67
C MET A 317 -40.86 -19.66 -2.49
N THR A 318 -39.93 -18.76 -2.18
CA THR A 318 -40.17 -17.31 -2.04
C THR A 318 -39.98 -16.57 -3.37
N ASP A 319 -40.50 -15.34 -3.46
CA ASP A 319 -40.33 -14.45 -4.62
C ASP A 319 -38.86 -14.09 -4.90
N SER A 320 -37.99 -14.20 -3.89
CA SER A 320 -36.54 -14.01 -3.97
C SER A 320 -35.79 -15.21 -4.57
N THR A 321 -36.44 -16.37 -4.74
CA THR A 321 -35.77 -17.58 -5.23
C THR A 321 -35.55 -17.56 -6.75
N ILE A 322 -34.36 -18.01 -7.16
CA ILE A 322 -33.97 -18.05 -8.57
C ILE A 322 -33.78 -19.51 -8.99
N ARG A 323 -34.54 -19.93 -10.02
CA ARG A 323 -34.41 -21.26 -10.62
C ARG A 323 -33.07 -21.41 -11.34
N LEU A 324 -32.28 -22.43 -10.99
CA LEU A 324 -30.99 -22.77 -11.59
C LEU A 324 -31.04 -24.00 -12.51
N ASN A 325 -30.05 -24.13 -13.38
CA ASN A 325 -29.82 -25.19 -14.35
C ASN A 325 -28.74 -26.16 -13.83
N GLY A 326 -29.05 -26.90 -12.76
CA GLY A 326 -28.26 -28.06 -12.36
C GLY A 326 -28.84 -29.33 -12.96
N HIS A 327 -27.99 -30.28 -13.35
CA HIS A 327 -28.40 -31.47 -14.12
C HIS A 327 -27.81 -32.78 -13.57
N TRP A 328 -27.48 -32.83 -12.29
CA TRP A 328 -26.80 -33.98 -11.68
C TRP A 328 -27.76 -34.88 -10.94
N ASP A 329 -27.81 -36.17 -11.25
CA ASP A 329 -28.81 -37.05 -10.65
C ASP A 329 -28.55 -37.36 -9.15
N GLU A 330 -29.48 -38.09 -8.52
CA GLU A 330 -29.39 -38.40 -7.09
C GLU A 330 -28.17 -39.30 -6.77
N SER A 331 -27.78 -40.19 -7.68
CA SER A 331 -26.57 -41.01 -7.53
C SER A 331 -25.29 -40.18 -7.59
N GLU A 332 -25.19 -39.23 -8.53
CA GLU A 332 -24.05 -38.32 -8.62
C GLU A 332 -23.95 -37.45 -7.36
N MET A 333 -25.07 -36.98 -6.83
CA MET A 333 -25.08 -36.19 -5.60
C MET A 333 -24.75 -37.01 -4.34
N ASP A 334 -25.07 -38.30 -4.32
CA ASP A 334 -24.70 -39.21 -3.21
C ASP A 334 -23.20 -39.47 -3.17
N GLU A 335 -22.52 -39.49 -4.32
CA GLU A 335 -21.06 -39.63 -4.40
C GLU A 335 -20.31 -38.42 -3.80
N TRP A 336 -20.95 -37.25 -3.79
CA TRP A 336 -20.36 -35.99 -3.31
C TRP A 336 -20.42 -35.83 -1.80
N ASN A 337 -21.03 -36.78 -1.08
CA ASN A 337 -21.21 -36.74 0.37
C ASN A 337 -21.81 -35.40 0.83
N SER A 338 -21.07 -34.62 1.62
CA SER A 338 -21.53 -33.34 2.20
C SER A 338 -20.95 -32.10 1.52
N GLU A 339 -20.29 -32.22 0.35
CA GLU A 339 -19.67 -31.07 -0.33
C GLU A 339 -19.80 -31.15 -1.85
N LEU A 340 -20.26 -30.07 -2.48
CA LEU A 340 -20.33 -29.97 -3.94
C LEU A 340 -18.93 -29.90 -4.56
N PRO A 341 -18.66 -30.66 -5.64
CA PRO A 341 -17.44 -30.48 -6.41
C PRO A 341 -17.34 -29.07 -6.99
N THR A 342 -16.13 -28.54 -7.07
CA THR A 342 -15.87 -27.17 -7.58
C THR A 342 -16.49 -26.94 -8.96
N ALA A 343 -16.45 -27.95 -9.84
CA ALA A 343 -17.04 -27.86 -11.17
C ALA A 343 -18.57 -27.68 -11.16
N ALA A 344 -19.27 -28.32 -10.20
CA ALA A 344 -20.72 -28.17 -10.05
C ALA A 344 -21.08 -26.80 -9.46
N LEU A 345 -20.31 -26.35 -8.47
CA LEU A 345 -20.48 -25.04 -7.86
C LEU A 345 -20.26 -23.90 -8.87
N ASP A 346 -19.18 -23.97 -9.66
CA ASP A 346 -18.86 -23.00 -10.70
C ASP A 346 -19.97 -22.91 -11.77
N ALA A 347 -20.54 -24.05 -12.15
CA ALA A 347 -21.65 -24.12 -13.10
C ALA A 347 -22.91 -23.43 -12.55
N LEU A 348 -23.27 -23.68 -11.29
CA LEU A 348 -24.39 -23.04 -10.62
C LEU A 348 -24.19 -21.53 -10.46
N HIS A 349 -22.97 -21.08 -10.13
CA HIS A 349 -22.62 -19.66 -10.06
C HIS A 349 -22.69 -18.96 -11.42
N ALA A 350 -22.18 -19.59 -12.48
CA ALA A 350 -22.24 -19.05 -13.83
C ALA A 350 -23.70 -18.89 -14.29
N ASP A 351 -24.54 -19.87 -13.99
CA ASP A 351 -25.95 -19.88 -14.32
C ASP A 351 -26.77 -18.87 -13.51
N LEU A 352 -26.45 -18.67 -12.22
CA LEU A 352 -27.03 -17.60 -11.40
C LEU A 352 -26.70 -16.22 -11.97
N ARG A 353 -25.45 -15.96 -12.37
CA ARG A 353 -25.06 -14.70 -13.02
C ARG A 353 -25.84 -14.47 -14.32
N ALA A 354 -26.06 -15.51 -15.10
CA ALA A 354 -26.88 -15.44 -16.31
C ALA A 354 -28.35 -15.11 -15.98
N ALA A 355 -28.94 -15.76 -14.97
CA ALA A 355 -30.31 -15.52 -14.53
C ALA A 355 -30.52 -14.10 -13.99
N GLN A 356 -29.59 -13.58 -13.19
CA GLN A 356 -29.62 -12.21 -12.68
C GLN A 356 -29.49 -11.17 -13.81
N LYS A 357 -28.69 -11.46 -14.84
CA LYS A 357 -28.57 -10.61 -16.03
C LYS A 357 -29.87 -10.55 -16.82
N GLU A 358 -30.55 -11.70 -17.00
CA GLU A 358 -31.89 -11.72 -17.62
C GLU A 358 -32.90 -10.90 -16.82
N HIS A 359 -32.96 -11.07 -15.49
CA HIS A 359 -33.87 -10.31 -14.62
C HIS A 359 -33.64 -8.79 -14.71
N ARG A 360 -32.37 -8.35 -14.73
CA ARG A 360 -32.04 -6.92 -14.90
C ARG A 360 -32.44 -6.39 -16.28
N SER A 361 -32.28 -7.19 -17.33
CA SER A 361 -32.72 -6.81 -18.68
C SER A 361 -34.24 -6.67 -18.79
N THR A 362 -35.02 -7.61 -18.24
CA THR A 362 -36.48 -7.53 -18.26
C THR A 362 -37.03 -6.37 -17.42
N HIS A 363 -36.37 -6.03 -16.30
CA HIS A 363 -36.71 -4.83 -15.54
C HIS A 363 -36.38 -3.53 -16.27
N HIS A 364 -35.28 -3.50 -17.04
CA HIS A 364 -34.92 -2.34 -17.84
C HIS A 364 -35.91 -2.11 -18.99
N ASP A 365 -36.34 -3.19 -19.66
CA ASP A 365 -37.31 -3.14 -20.75
C ASP A 365 -38.71 -2.73 -20.26
N HIS A 366 -39.16 -3.24 -19.10
CA HIS A 366 -40.42 -2.81 -18.49
C HIS A 366 -40.39 -1.38 -17.96
N ALA A 367 -39.26 -0.90 -17.43
CA ALA A 367 -39.11 0.48 -17.01
C ALA A 367 -39.10 1.44 -18.22
N ALA A 368 -38.49 1.03 -19.34
CA ALA A 368 -38.52 1.78 -20.59
C ALA A 368 -39.95 1.84 -21.18
N SER A 369 -40.69 0.73 -21.22
CA SER A 369 -42.06 0.71 -21.75
C SER A 369 -43.06 1.45 -20.84
N ALA A 370 -42.87 1.45 -19.52
CA ALA A 370 -43.69 2.21 -18.58
C ALA A 370 -43.43 3.73 -18.66
N ALA A 371 -42.18 4.13 -18.94
CA ALA A 371 -41.83 5.52 -19.22
C ALA A 371 -42.43 6.01 -20.56
N GLU A 372 -42.49 5.15 -21.57
CA GLU A 372 -43.14 5.47 -22.85
C GLU A 372 -44.68 5.57 -22.74
N HIS A 373 -45.33 4.73 -21.93
CA HIS A 373 -46.79 4.81 -21.72
C HIS A 373 -47.22 5.98 -20.82
N SER A 374 -46.38 6.40 -19.86
CA SER A 374 -46.65 7.59 -19.04
C SER A 374 -46.37 8.91 -19.77
N ALA A 375 -45.54 8.91 -20.82
CA ALA A 375 -45.34 10.04 -21.71
C ALA A 375 -46.44 10.20 -22.79
N ALA A 376 -47.32 9.19 -22.93
CA ALA A 376 -48.37 9.14 -23.95
C ALA A 376 -49.80 9.28 -23.39
N SER A 377 -49.97 9.59 -22.09
CA SER A 377 -51.28 9.84 -21.45
C SER A 377 -51.49 11.31 -21.12
#